data_AF-A0A0S7YJX3-F1
#
_entry.id   AF-A0A0S7YJX3-F1
#
_cell.length_a   1.000
_cell.length_b   1.000
_cell.length_c   1.000
_cell.angle_alpha   90.00
_cell.angle_beta   90.00
_cell.angle_gamma   90.00
#
_symmetry.space_group_name_H-M   'P 1'
#
loop_
_entity.id
_entity.type
_entity.pdbx_description
1 polymer ?
#
loop_
_entity_poly.entity_id
_entity_poly.type
_entity_poly.pdbx_seq_one_letter_code
_entity_poly.pdbx_strand_id
1 'polypeptide(L)'
;MYALIYDDHDLARPLKRVISLHRSRKTAEKALFKRMKRLGKRVWECHTRIVWVDGKVKTNDYLNSSMFSTWRSGEKIPWGELHSDSD
;
A
#
# COMPACT_ATOMS: atom_id res chain seq x y z
N MET A 1 -9.94 5.40 2.92
CA MET A 1 -9.55 4.25 3.80
C MET A 1 -8.14 3.82 3.43
N TYR A 2 -7.45 3.03 4.25
CA TYR A 2 -6.13 2.52 3.89
C TYR A 2 -6.24 1.11 3.31
N ALA A 3 -5.52 0.85 2.23
CA ALA A 3 -5.40 -0.46 1.62
C ALA A 3 -3.94 -0.92 1.67
N LEU A 4 -3.74 -2.20 1.98
CA LEU A 4 -2.50 -2.88 1.62
C LEU A 4 -2.68 -3.43 0.23
N ILE A 5 -1.88 -2.97 -0.73
CA ILE A 5 -1.88 -3.47 -2.09
C ILE A 5 -0.64 -4.33 -2.34
N TYR A 6 -0.76 -5.30 -3.23
CA TYR A 6 0.37 -6.01 -3.80
C TYR A 6 0.91 -5.22 -5.00
N ASP A 7 2.18 -4.85 -4.95
CA ASP A 7 2.90 -4.09 -5.96
C ASP A 7 4.27 -4.72 -6.18
N ASP A 8 4.39 -5.50 -7.26
CA ASP A 8 5.66 -6.12 -7.69
C ASP A 8 6.46 -5.22 -8.64
N HIS A 9 6.05 -3.96 -8.81
CA HIS A 9 6.66 -3.00 -9.74
C HIS A 9 6.68 -3.46 -11.21
N ASP A 10 5.90 -4.48 -11.58
CA ASP A 10 5.76 -4.91 -12.96
C ASP A 10 4.91 -3.89 -13.74
N LEU A 11 5.52 -3.22 -14.72
CA LEU A 11 4.87 -2.25 -15.59
C LEU A 11 3.81 -2.90 -16.49
N ALA A 12 3.93 -4.21 -16.78
CA ALA A 12 2.92 -4.97 -17.50
C ALA A 12 1.68 -5.28 -16.64
N ARG A 13 1.78 -5.11 -15.31
CA ARG A 13 0.69 -5.30 -14.34
C ARG A 13 0.33 -3.97 -13.68
N PRO A 14 -0.37 -3.07 -14.41
CA PRO A 14 -0.74 -1.76 -13.89
C PRO A 14 -1.77 -1.85 -12.75
N LEU A 15 -2.50 -2.97 -12.65
CA LEU A 15 -3.49 -3.21 -11.61
C LEU A 15 -2.86 -3.79 -10.35
N LYS A 16 -3.11 -3.13 -9.22
CA LYS A 16 -2.58 -3.51 -7.91
C LYS A 16 -3.67 -4.19 -7.10
N ARG A 17 -3.42 -5.44 -6.68
CA ARG A 17 -4.41 -6.24 -5.95
C ARG A 17 -4.48 -5.83 -4.48
N VAL A 18 -5.69 -5.63 -3.97
CA VAL A 18 -5.94 -5.29 -2.56
C VAL A 18 -5.81 -6.53 -1.68
N ILE A 19 -4.82 -6.55 -0.80
CA ILE A 19 -4.58 -7.61 0.18
C ILE A 19 -5.50 -7.46 1.40
N SER A 20 -5.67 -6.23 1.90
CA SER A 20 -6.52 -5.95 3.07
C SER A 20 -6.85 -4.47 3.18
N LEU A 21 -7.96 -4.16 3.87
CA LEU A 21 -8.46 -2.80 4.08
C LEU A 21 -8.47 -2.45 5.56
N HIS A 22 -8.15 -1.20 5.86
CA HIS A 22 -7.88 -0.70 7.20
C HIS A 22 -8.47 0.70 7.39
N ARG A 23 -9.03 0.96 8.57
CA ARG A 23 -9.63 2.27 8.89
C ARG A 23 -8.58 3.33 9.19
N SER A 24 -7.39 2.93 9.64
CA SER A 24 -6.27 3.84 9.96
C SER A 24 -4.94 3.32 9.42
N ARG A 25 -3.97 4.22 9.22
CA ARG A 25 -2.61 3.86 8.80
C ARG A 25 -1.95 2.93 9.81
N LYS A 26 -2.08 3.24 11.11
CA LYS A 26 -1.56 2.39 12.20
C LYS A 26 -2.04 0.93 12.12
N THR A 27 -3.30 0.72 11.72
CA THR A 27 -3.83 -0.64 11.51
C THR A 27 -3.25 -1.30 10.24
N ALA A 28 -3.05 -0.53 9.18
CA ALA A 28 -2.39 -0.98 7.96
C ALA A 28 -0.93 -1.38 8.21
N GLU A 29 -0.16 -0.57 8.93
CA GLU A 29 1.24 -0.85 9.31
C GLU A 29 1.35 -2.13 10.15
N LYS A 30 0.45 -2.32 11.13
CA LYS A 30 0.39 -3.56 11.90
C LYS A 30 0.12 -4.77 11.00
N ALA A 31 -0.75 -4.63 10.00
CA ALA A 31 -1.03 -5.72 9.05
C ALA A 31 0.17 -6.02 8.14
N LEU A 32 0.89 -4.99 7.71
CA LEU A 32 2.13 -5.13 6.94
C LEU A 32 3.19 -5.88 7.76
N PHE A 33 3.39 -5.47 9.01
CA PHE A 33 4.33 -6.15 9.92
C PHE A 33 3.96 -7.61 10.18
N LYS A 34 2.66 -7.91 10.37
CA LYS A 34 2.19 -9.30 10.47
C LYS A 34 2.47 -10.10 9.19
N ARG A 35 2.29 -9.50 8.02
CA ARG A 35 2.58 -10.13 6.73
C ARG A 35 4.07 -10.40 6.57
N MET A 36 4.94 -9.45 6.91
CA MET A 36 6.40 -9.62 6.91
C MET A 36 6.81 -10.83 7.76
N LYS A 37 6.31 -10.89 9.01
CA LYS A 37 6.56 -12.03 9.90
C LYS A 37 6.11 -13.36 9.30
N ARG A 38 4.92 -13.39 8.69
CA ARG A 38 4.38 -14.61 8.06
C ARG A 38 5.19 -15.07 6.85
N LEU A 39 5.71 -14.13 6.07
CA LEU A 39 6.50 -14.43 4.88
C LEU A 39 7.99 -14.66 5.19
N GLY A 40 8.45 -14.31 6.39
CA GLY A 40 9.87 -14.36 6.75
C GLY A 40 10.73 -13.37 5.93
N LYS A 41 10.12 -12.31 5.40
CA LYS A 41 10.70 -11.40 4.42
C LYS A 41 10.75 -9.97 4.92
N ARG A 42 11.69 -9.16 4.40
CA ARG A 42 11.74 -7.72 4.67
C ARG A 42 10.65 -6.98 3.89
N VAL A 43 10.41 -5.71 4.21
CA VAL A 43 9.24 -4.97 3.69
C VAL A 43 9.29 -4.80 2.17
N TRP A 44 10.49 -4.58 1.61
CA TRP A 44 10.74 -4.46 0.17
C TRP A 44 10.55 -5.79 -0.57
N GLU A 45 10.79 -6.93 0.08
CA GLU A 45 10.57 -8.26 -0.51
C GLU A 45 9.11 -8.74 -0.39
N CYS A 46 8.28 -8.02 0.37
CA CYS A 46 6.87 -8.35 0.51
C CYS A 46 6.02 -7.85 -0.66
N HIS A 47 6.59 -7.02 -1.56
CA HIS A 47 5.88 -6.38 -2.68
C HIS A 47 4.55 -5.80 -2.21
N THR A 48 4.54 -5.14 -1.05
CA THR A 48 3.33 -4.67 -0.38
C THR A 48 3.47 -3.21 -0.06
N ARG A 49 2.51 -2.39 -0.50
CA ARG A 49 2.47 -0.95 -0.20
C ARG A 49 1.19 -0.60 0.54
N ILE A 50 1.30 0.37 1.44
CA ILE A 50 0.15 0.99 2.10
C ILE A 50 -0.24 2.19 1.27
N VAL A 51 -1.50 2.24 0.86
CA VAL A 51 -2.05 3.34 0.07
C VAL A 51 -3.36 3.83 0.67
N TRP A 52 -3.66 5.10 0.47
CA TRP A 52 -4.97 5.67 0.72
C TRP A 52 -5.88 5.49 -0.49
N VAL A 53 -7.12 5.09 -0.24
CA VAL A 53 -8.15 4.93 -1.27
C VAL A 53 -9.37 5.75 -0.90
N ASP A 54 -9.82 6.61 -1.82
CA ASP A 54 -11.00 7.45 -1.68
C ASP A 54 -12.20 6.85 -2.44
N GLY A 55 -12.62 5.65 -2.02
CA GLY A 55 -13.70 4.94 -2.71
C GLY A 55 -14.13 3.64 -2.01
N LYS A 56 -15.20 3.03 -2.53
CA LYS A 56 -15.66 1.70 -2.10
C LYS A 56 -14.79 0.63 -2.76
N VAL A 57 -13.91 0.04 -1.96
CA VAL A 57 -13.01 -1.04 -2.41
C VAL A 57 -13.23 -2.26 -1.52
N LYS A 58 -13.00 -3.45 -2.06
CA LYS A 58 -13.04 -4.70 -1.31
C LYS A 58 -11.69 -5.39 -1.30
N THR A 59 -11.51 -6.34 -0.38
CA THR A 59 -10.35 -7.24 -0.43
C THR A 59 -10.41 -8.08 -1.69
N ASN A 60 -9.24 -8.39 -2.28
CA ASN A 60 -9.05 -9.02 -3.59
C ASN A 60 -9.49 -8.19 -4.81
N ASP A 61 -9.93 -6.96 -4.60
CA ASP A 61 -10.21 -6.05 -5.70
C ASP A 61 -8.92 -5.56 -6.36
N TYR A 62 -9.02 -5.01 -7.57
CA TYR A 62 -7.88 -4.50 -8.33
C TYR A 62 -7.99 -2.99 -8.48
N LEU A 63 -6.94 -2.28 -8.05
CA LEU A 63 -6.87 -0.83 -8.13
C LEU A 63 -5.93 -0.41 -9.25
N ASN A 64 -6.35 0.55 -10.06
CA ASN A 64 -5.44 1.29 -10.93
C ASN A 64 -4.79 2.45 -10.15
N SER A 65 -3.72 3.03 -10.69
CA SER A 65 -2.98 4.12 -10.06
C SER A 65 -3.82 5.38 -9.80
N SER A 66 -4.93 5.58 -10.51
CA SER A 66 -5.84 6.72 -10.30
C SER A 66 -6.82 6.50 -9.14
N MET A 67 -6.98 5.27 -8.66
CA MET A 67 -7.90 4.91 -7.58
C MET A 67 -7.29 5.04 -6.18
N PHE A 68 -5.98 5.22 -6.09
CA PHE A 68 -5.30 5.33 -4.80
C PHE A 68 -4.23 6.42 -4.81
N SER A 69 -3.86 6.86 -3.62
CA SER A 69 -2.77 7.79 -3.38
C SER A 69 -1.84 7.19 -2.33
N THR A 70 -0.54 7.44 -2.43
CA THR A 70 0.40 6.98 -1.39
C THR A 70 0.05 7.54 -0.01
N TRP A 71 -0.49 8.76 0.03
CA TRP A 71 -0.82 9.50 1.23
C TRP A 71 -2.27 9.97 1.23
N ARG A 72 -2.91 10.00 2.40
CA ARG A 72 -4.20 10.67 2.55
C ARG A 72 -3.98 12.18 2.45
N SER A 73 -4.88 12.90 1.78
CA SER A 73 -4.83 14.37 1.72
C SER A 73 -4.78 14.95 3.15
N GLY A 74 -3.76 15.78 3.42
CA GLY A 74 -3.52 16.40 4.73
C GLY A 74 -2.78 15.52 5.76
N GLU A 75 -2.33 14.32 5.41
CA GLU A 75 -1.51 13.48 6.29
C GLU A 75 -0.07 14.02 6.39
N LYS A 76 0.48 14.04 7.60
CA LYS A 76 1.87 14.45 7.83
C LYS A 76 2.81 13.40 7.25
N ILE A 77 3.33 13.66 6.06
CA ILE A 77 4.35 12.82 5.42
C ILE A 77 5.63 12.90 6.26
N PRO A 78 6.19 11.77 6.73
CA PRO A 78 7.46 11.77 7.44
C PRO A 78 8.57 12.24 6.49
N TRP A 79 9.49 13.05 7.01
CA TRP A 79 10.52 13.75 6.23
C TRP A 79 11.37 12.81 5.32
N GLY A 80 11.52 11.54 5.69
CA GLY A 80 12.28 10.55 4.93
C GLY A 80 11.52 9.79 3.84
N GLU A 81 10.20 9.95 3.70
CA GLU A 81 9.39 9.34 2.61
C GLU A 81 8.94 10.38 1.57
N LEU A 82 9.48 11.61 1.64
CA LEU A 82 9.25 12.69 0.66
C LEU A 82 10.01 12.49 -0.66
N HIS A 83 11.02 11.61 -0.68
CA HIS A 83 11.74 11.27 -1.90
C HIS A 83 11.12 10.04 -2.54
N SER A 84 10.40 10.29 -3.64
CA SER A 84 10.21 9.30 -4.69
C SER A 84 11.61 8.84 -5.12
N ASP A 85 11.88 7.53 -5.10
CA ASP A 85 12.99 6.93 -5.85
C ASP A 85 12.75 7.25 -7.34
N SER A 86 13.15 8.44 -7.75
CA SER A 86 13.41 8.79 -9.13
C SER A 86 14.90 8.59 -9.32
N ASP A 87 15.26 7.42 -9.82
CA ASP A 87 16.49 7.20 -10.59
C ASP A 87 16.22 7.58 -12.05
#